data_AF-A0A9N8KMA9-F1
#
_entry.id   AF-A0A9N8KMA9-F1
#
_cell.length_a   1.000
_cell.length_b   1.000
_cell.length_c   1.000
_cell.angle_alpha   90.00
_cell.angle_beta   90.00
_cell.angle_gamma   90.00
#
_symmetry.space_group_name_H-M   'P 1'
#
loop_
_entity.id
_entity.type
_entity.pdbx_description
1 polymer ?
#
loop_
_entity_poly.entity_id
_entity_poly.type
_entity_poly.pdbx_seq_one_letter_code
_entity_poly.pdbx_strand_id
1 'polypeptide(L)' 'MAQLLLQQGKVPEALEYFEKAAELSRTEAEIVNALSYAEATRTQLEVQEKYPQLASRLQGMPTSAAMR' A
#
# COMPACT_ATOMS: atom_id res chain seq x y z
N MET A 1 2.03 -10.48 5.99
CA MET A 1 3.06 -10.55 4.92
C MET A 1 3.02 -9.30 4.03
N ALA A 2 1.85 -8.83 3.58
CA ALA A 2 1.70 -7.61 2.76
C ALA A 2 2.39 -6.34 3.33
N GLN A 3 2.18 -6.02 4.61
CA GLN A 3 2.81 -4.85 5.25
C GLN A 3 4.34 -4.91 5.29
N LEU A 4 4.93 -6.11 5.42
CA LEU A 4 6.38 -6.28 5.38
C LEU A 4 6.92 -6.01 3.96
N LEU A 5 6.19 -6.43 2.93
CA LEU A 5 6.54 -6.16 1.54
C LEU A 5 6.48 -4.64 1.24
N LEU A 6 5.49 -3.92 1.78
CA LEU A 6 5.44 -2.46 1.70
C LEU A 6 6.69 -1.80 2.31
N GLN A 7 7.11 -2.24 3.50
CA GLN A 7 8.31 -1.71 4.15
C GLN A 7 9.59 -2.01 3.37
N GLN A 8 9.63 -3.11 2.61
CA GLN A 8 10.73 -3.45 1.72
C GLN A 8 10.67 -2.73 0.36
N GLY A 9 9.66 -1.89 0.11
CA GLY A 9 9.44 -1.23 -1.17
C GLY A 9 8.90 -2.15 -2.28
N LYS A 10 8.49 -3.37 -1.93
CA LYS A 10 7.88 -4.36 -2.85
C LYS A 10 6.38 -4.10 -2.96
N VAL A 11 6.06 -2.92 -3.49
CA VAL A 11 4.70 -2.37 -3.55
C VAL A 11 3.76 -3.23 -4.43
N PRO A 12 4.18 -3.72 -5.62
CA PRO A 12 3.32 -4.60 -6.43
C PRO A 12 2.97 -5.92 -5.74
N GLU A 13 3.93 -6.56 -5.09
CA GLU A 13 3.71 -7.83 -4.39
C GLU A 13 2.81 -7.60 -3.17
N ALA A 14 2.99 -6.50 -2.44
CA ALA A 14 2.11 -6.15 -1.33
C ALA A 14 0.65 -5.98 -1.77
N LEU A 15 0.41 -5.36 -2.94
CA LEU A 15 -0.93 -5.19 -3.51
C LEU A 15 -1.60 -6.54 -3.73
N GLU A 16 -0.92 -7.49 -4.35
CA GLU A 16 -1.44 -8.84 -4.60
C GLU A 16 -1.86 -9.54 -3.29
N TYR A 17 -1.09 -9.38 -2.21
CA TYR A 17 -1.47 -9.95 -0.92
C TYR A 17 -2.67 -9.25 -0.27
N PHE A 18 -2.84 -7.94 -0.45
CA PHE A 18 -4.02 -7.24 0.07
C PHE A 18 -5.28 -7.59 -0.71
N GLU A 19 -5.20 -7.74 -2.04
CA GLU A 19 -6.33 -8.18 -2.87
C GLU A 19 -6.75 -9.61 -2.49
N LYS A 20 -5.78 -10.54 -2.35
CA LYS A 20 -6.04 -11.89 -1.82
C LYS A 20 -6.63 -11.88 -0.41
N ALA A 21 -6.18 -10.97 0.46
CA ALA A 21 -6.74 -10.83 1.80
C ALA A 21 -8.19 -10.36 1.76
N ALA A 22 -8.53 -9.44 0.86
CA ALA A 22 -9.91 -8.99 0.66
C ALA A 22 -10.80 -10.14 0.16
N GLU A 23 -10.31 -10.95 -0.78
CA GLU A 23 -11.03 -12.13 -1.31
C GLU A 23 -11.29 -13.22 -0.25
N LEU A 24 -10.35 -13.40 0.69
CA LEU A 24 -10.44 -14.42 1.74
C LEU A 24 -11.10 -13.93 3.04
N SER A 25 -11.35 -12.63 3.15
CA SER A 25 -11.94 -12.01 4.33
C SER A 25 -13.30 -12.62 4.68
N ARG A 26 -13.55 -12.85 5.97
CA ARG A 26 -14.81 -13.46 6.45
C ARG A 26 -15.71 -12.47 7.16
N THR A 27 -15.22 -11.25 7.37
CA THR A 27 -15.94 -10.18 8.05
C THR A 27 -15.80 -8.87 7.26
N GLU A 28 -16.78 -7.99 7.45
CA GLU A 28 -16.76 -6.65 6.87
C GLU A 28 -15.57 -5.81 7.37
N ALA A 29 -15.19 -5.97 8.63
CA ALA A 29 -14.03 -5.26 9.17
C ALA A 29 -12.73 -5.70 8.48
N GLU A 30 -12.56 -7.00 8.21
CA GLU A 30 -11.37 -7.52 7.50
C GLU A 30 -11.33 -7.07 6.04
N ILE A 31 -12.46 -7.10 5.33
CA ILE A 31 -12.50 -6.68 3.92
C ILE A 31 -12.23 -5.17 3.79
N VAL A 32 -12.79 -4.34 4.68
CA VAL A 32 -12.55 -2.89 4.69
C VAL A 32 -11.08 -2.58 4.95
N ASN A 33 -10.46 -3.27 5.90
CA ASN A 33 -9.03 -3.10 6.17
C ASN A 33 -8.18 -3.51 4.96
N ALA A 34 -8.44 -4.67 4.36
CA ALA A 34 -7.69 -5.17 3.21
C ALA A 34 -7.82 -4.24 1.99
N LEU A 35 -9.04 -3.80 1.67
CA LEU A 35 -9.29 -2.88 0.56
C LEU A 35 -8.64 -1.51 0.80
N SER A 36 -8.70 -0.98 2.02
CA SER A 36 -8.06 0.30 2.36
C SER A 36 -6.56 0.26 2.07
N TYR A 37 -5.88 -0.83 2.42
CA TYR A 37 -4.46 -1.00 2.10
C TYR A 37 -4.21 -1.26 0.62
N ALA A 38 -5.07 -2.02 -0.07
CA ALA A 38 -4.97 -2.23 -1.51
C ALA A 38 -5.06 -0.90 -2.28
N GLU A 39 -6.03 -0.04 -1.96
CA GLU A 39 -6.20 1.25 -2.62
C GLU A 39 -5.05 2.22 -2.34
N ALA A 40 -4.54 2.26 -1.10
CA ALA A 40 -3.36 3.04 -0.76
C ALA A 40 -2.14 2.58 -1.57
N THR A 41 -1.97 1.26 -1.71
CA THR A 41 -0.87 0.65 -2.47
C THR A 41 -1.00 0.93 -3.98
N ARG A 42 -2.21 0.84 -4.53
CA ARG A 42 -2.50 1.17 -5.93
C ARG A 42 -2.24 2.65 -6.23
N THR A 43 -2.67 3.53 -5.34
CA THR A 43 -2.39 4.98 -5.44
C THR A 43 -0.89 5.25 -5.42
N GLN A 44 -0.15 4.57 -4.56
CA GLN A 44 1.31 4.69 -4.51
C GLN A 44 1.96 4.26 -5.84
N LEU A 45 1.52 3.15 -6.45
CA LEU A 45 2.01 2.72 -7.77
C LEU A 45 1.65 3.72 -8.86
N GLU A 46 0.40 4.19 -8.90
CA GLU A 46 -0.06 5.16 -9.90
C GLU A 46 0.73 6.47 -9.80
N VAL A 47 1.03 6.95 -8.59
CA VAL A 47 1.87 8.13 -8.39
C VAL A 47 3.31 7.89 -8.86
N GLN A 48 3.87 6.70 -8.62
CA GLN A 48 5.20 6.35 -9.10
C GLN A 48 5.28 6.33 -10.63
N GLU A 49 4.27 5.76 -11.29
CA GLU A 49 4.20 5.67 -12.74
C GLU A 49 3.93 7.01 -13.41
N LYS A 50 2.94 7.77 -12.93
CA LYS A 50 2.50 9.02 -13.58
C LYS A 50 3.30 10.25 -13.17
N TYR A 51 3.86 10.23 -11.96
CA TYR A 51 4.56 11.38 -11.38
C TYR A 51 5.92 10.97 -10.78
N PRO A 52 6.89 10.50 -11.58
CA PRO A 52 8.18 10.03 -11.08
C PRO A 52 8.95 11.11 -10.31
N GLN A 53 8.84 12.38 -10.72
CA GLN A 53 9.37 13.54 -9.98
C GLN A 53 8.77 13.72 -8.58
N LEU A 54 7.54 13.24 -8.34
CA LEU A 54 6.91 13.25 -7.02
C LEU A 54 7.31 12.02 -6.20
N ALA A 55 7.48 10.86 -6.86
CA ALA A 55 7.97 9.63 -6.23
C ALA A 55 9.35 9.82 -5.58
N SER A 56 10.26 10.53 -6.25
CA SER A 56 11.59 10.86 -5.70
C SER A 56 11.51 11.73 -4.44
N ARG A 57 10.47 12.55 -4.29
CA ARG A 57 10.25 13.35 -3.05
C ARG A 57 9.59 12.53 -1.95
N LEU A 58 8.69 11.62 -2.31
CA LEU A 58 8.02 10.72 -1.36
C LEU A 58 8.99 9.71 -0.74
N GLN A 59 9.95 9.18 -1.49
CA GLN A 59 11.02 8.33 -0.94
C GLN A 59 11.92 9.07 0.07
N GLY A 60 12.00 10.40 -0.02
CA GLY A 60 12.73 11.24 0.94
C GLY A 60 11.91 11.74 2.12
N MET A 61 10.59 11.45 2.16
CA MET A 61 9.75 11.81 3.30
C MET A 61 9.84 10.72 4.36
N PRO A 62 10.42 10.99 5.55
CA PRO A 62 10.40 10.02 6.63
C PRO A 62 8.94 9.76 7.03
N THR A 63 8.56 8.48 7.06
CA THR A 63 7.27 7.94 7.55
C THR A 63 7.10 8.13 9.06
N SER A 64 7.50 9.29 9.59
CA SER A 64 7.45 9.67 11.00
C SER A 64 6.31 10.65 11.30
N ALA A 65 5.61 11.17 10.29
CA ALA A 65 4.58 12.19 10.46
C ALA A 65 3.13 11.66 10.42
N ALA A 66 2.91 10.39 10.03
CA ALA A 66 1.57 9.83 9.88
C ALA A 66 1.08 9.02 11.11
N MET A 67 1.81 9.05 12.23
CA MET A 67 1.48 8.29 13.44
C MET A 67 1.70 9.13 14.70
N ARG A 68 1.06 10.30 14.75
CA ARG A 68 0.80 11.08 15.97
C ARG A 68 -0.66 11.52 15.99
#